data_AF-A0A963Q4R2-F1
#
_entry.id   AF-A0A963Q4R2-F1
#
_cell.length_a   1.000
_cell.length_b   1.000
_cell.length_c   1.000
_cell.angle_alpha   90.00
_cell.angle_beta   90.00
_cell.angle_gamma   90.00
#
_symmetry.space_group_name_H-M   'P 1'
#
loop_
_entity.id
_entity.type
_entity.pdbx_description
1 polymer ?
#
loop_
_entity_poly.entity_id
_entity_poly.type
_entity_poly.pdbx_seq_one_letter_code
_entity_poly.pdbx_strand_id
1 'polypeptide(L)' 'VALSGGVFQNRILLEQLVRRLEQAGLAVLTHRQVPSNDGGLSLGQAAVAAARMLATRATP' A
#
# COMPACT_ATOMS: atom_id res chain seq x y z
N VAL A 1 7.45 -4.07 3.25
CA VAL A 1 6.57 -4.55 2.15
C VAL A 1 5.18 -3.97 2.36
N ALA A 2 4.55 -3.41 1.31
CA ALA A 2 3.17 -2.92 1.39
C ALA A 2 2.24 -3.81 0.55
N LEU A 3 1.13 -4.28 1.13
CA LEU A 3 0.16 -5.17 0.48
C LEU A 3 -1.09 -4.36 0.10
N SER A 4 -1.43 -4.35 -1.20
CA SER A 4 -2.54 -3.61 -1.78
C SER A 4 -3.13 -4.39 -2.96
N GLY A 5 -4.36 -4.06 -3.36
CA GLY A 5 -5.14 -4.79 -4.37
C GLY A 5 -6.33 -5.51 -3.75
N GLY A 6 -7.40 -5.67 -4.54
CA GLY A 6 -8.66 -6.29 -4.09
C GLY A 6 -8.51 -7.75 -3.62
N VAL A 7 -7.50 -8.47 -4.13
CA VAL A 7 -7.18 -9.85 -3.72
C VAL A 7 -6.91 -9.95 -2.21
N PHE A 8 -6.32 -8.91 -1.60
CA PHE A 8 -6.01 -8.90 -0.17
C PHE A 8 -7.22 -8.60 0.73
N GLN A 9 -8.42 -8.44 0.17
CA GLN A 9 -9.65 -8.50 0.97
C GLN A 9 -9.97 -9.94 1.41
N ASN A 10 -9.37 -10.94 0.78
CA ASN A 10 -9.37 -12.29 1.32
C ASN A 10 -8.55 -12.34 2.61
N ARG A 11 -9.25 -12.40 3.74
CA ARG A 11 -8.65 -12.39 5.08
C ARG A 11 -7.64 -13.51 5.31
N ILE A 12 -7.96 -14.73 4.86
CA ILE A 12 -7.09 -15.90 5.06
C ILE A 12 -5.76 -15.69 4.33
N LEU A 13 -5.83 -15.26 3.07
CA LEU A 13 -4.65 -14.97 2.26
C LEU A 13 -3.81 -13.85 2.89
N LEU A 14 -4.44 -12.74 3.26
CA LEU A 14 -3.77 -11.60 3.86
C LEU A 14 -3.03 -12.00 5.15
N GLU A 15 -3.71 -12.65 6.08
CA GLU A 15 -3.13 -13.03 7.36
C GLU A 15 -1.98 -14.05 7.21
N GLN A 16 -2.12 -15.02 6.31
CA GLN A 16 -1.05 -15.99 6.06
C GLN A 16 0.18 -15.35 5.43
N LEU A 17 -0.02 -14.43 4.48
CA LEU A 17 1.08 -13.73 3.83
C LEU A 17 1.78 -12.77 4.79
N VAL A 18 1.02 -11.99 5.58
CA VAL A 18 1.57 -11.10 6.61
C VAL A 18 2.47 -11.88 7.56
N ARG A 19 1.98 -12.98 8.14
CA ARG A 19 2.77 -13.82 9.06
C ARG A 19 4.08 -14.30 8.42
N ARG A 20 4.04 -14.79 7.17
CA ARG A 20 5.23 -15.29 6.47
C ARG A 20 6.25 -14.19 6.17
N LEU A 21 5.79 -13.00 5.79
CA LEU A 21 6.65 -11.85 5.52
C LEU A 21 7.29 -11.32 6.81
N GLU A 22 6.52 -11.25 7.90
CA GLU A 22 7.04 -10.84 9.22
C GLU A 22 8.06 -11.86 9.76
N GLN A 23 7.81 -13.16 9.60
CA GLN A 23 8.78 -14.22 9.92
C GLN A 23 10.07 -14.12 9.09
N ALA A 24 9.99 -13.58 7.88
CA ALA A 24 11.16 -13.27 7.05
C ALA A 24 11.86 -11.96 7.45
N GLY A 25 11.45 -11.32 8.55
CA GLY A 25 12.05 -10.07 9.06
C GLY A 25 11.58 -8.82 8.33
N LEU A 26 10.51 -8.89 7.53
CA LEU A 26 10.01 -7.74 6.78
C LEU A 26 8.91 -7.03 7.55
N ALA A 27 9.02 -5.70 7.69
CA ALA A 27 7.91 -4.88 8.13
C ALA A 27 6.79 -4.88 7.08
N VAL A 28 5.57 -5.26 7.46
CA VAL A 28 4.43 -5.35 6.55
C VAL A 28 3.45 -4.21 6.79
N LEU A 29 3.03 -3.55 5.72
CA LEU A 29 2.02 -2.50 5.73
C LEU A 29 0.76 -2.99 5.01
N THR A 30 -0.41 -2.78 5.64
CA THR A 30 -1.72 -3.14 5.10
C THR A 30 -2.68 -1.95 5.17
N HIS A 31 -3.74 -2.00 4.38
CA HIS A 31 -4.79 -0.98 4.35
C HIS A 31 -5.63 -0.97 5.64
N ARG A 32 -5.96 0.22 6.16
CA ARG A 32 -6.82 0.41 7.35
C ARG A 32 -7.93 1.46 7.16
N GLN A 33 -7.60 2.60 6.56
CA GLN A 33 -8.54 3.73 6.42
C GLN A 33 -9.27 3.74 5.07
N VAL A 34 -8.62 3.24 4.02
CA VAL A 34 -9.21 3.05 2.69
C VAL A 34 -9.17 1.57 2.35
N PRO A 35 -10.08 1.08 1.49
CA PRO A 35 -10.04 -0.32 1.08
C PRO A 35 -8.81 -0.57 0.19
N SER A 36 -8.31 -1.80 0.21
CA SER A 36 -7.20 -2.20 -0.66
C SER A 36 -7.58 -2.36 -2.13
N ASN A 37 -8.87 -2.24 -2.48
CA ASN A 37 -9.39 -2.34 -3.84
C ASN A 37 -9.48 -0.95 -4.51
N ASP A 38 -10.17 -0.88 -5.65
CA ASP A 38 -10.28 0.35 -6.45
C ASP A 38 -10.94 1.52 -5.70
N GLY A 39 -11.67 1.27 -4.61
CA GLY A 39 -12.17 2.32 -3.73
C GLY A 39 -11.08 3.17 -3.06
N GLY A 40 -9.84 2.67 -2.98
CA GLY A 40 -8.67 3.41 -2.48
C GLY A 40 -7.73 3.94 -3.58
N LEU A 41 -8.02 3.68 -4.87
CA LEU A 41 -7.07 3.93 -5.95
C LEU A 41 -6.79 5.43 -6.17
N SER A 42 -7.83 6.26 -6.09
CA SER A 42 -7.70 7.71 -6.30
C SER A 42 -6.81 8.38 -5.25
N LEU A 43 -6.81 7.89 -4.00
CA LEU A 43 -5.91 8.37 -2.95
C LEU A 43 -4.44 8.08 -3.30
N GLY A 44 -4.14 6.86 -3.77
CA GLY A 44 -2.80 6.49 -4.22
C GLY A 44 -2.32 7.35 -5.39
N GLN A 45 -3.20 7.61 -6.35
CA GLN A 45 -2.91 8.50 -7.49
C GLN A 45 -2.59 9.93 -7.03
N ALA A 46 -3.42 10.50 -6.14
CA ALA A 46 -3.21 11.84 -5.61
C ALA A 46 -1.89 11.95 -4.83
N ALA A 47 -1.58 10.96 -3.99
CA ALA A 47 -0.33 10.94 -3.21
C ALA A 47 0.91 10.85 -4.10
N VAL A 48 0.90 10.00 -5.13
CA VAL A 48 2.01 9.88 -6.09
C VAL A 48 2.18 11.17 -6.90
N ALA A 49 1.08 11.77 -7.36
CA ALA A 49 1.14 13.04 -8.07
C ALA A 49 1.76 14.16 -7.20
N ALA A 50 1.29 14.30 -5.95
CA ALA A 50 1.83 15.26 -5.00
C ALA A 50 3.33 15.05 -4.74
N ALA A 51 3.76 13.80 -4.51
CA ALA A 51 5.17 13.48 -4.30
C ALA A 51 6.05 13.85 -5.51
N ARG A 52 5.57 13.57 -6.74
CA ARG A 52 6.27 13.96 -7.97
C ARG A 52 6.37 15.47 -8.12
N MET A 53 5.29 16.21 -7.87
CA MET A 53 5.29 17.68 -7.94
C MET A 53 6.28 18.30 -6.94
N LEU A 54 6.36 17.76 -5.72
CA LEU A 54 7.31 18.22 -4.71
C LEU A 54 8.77 17.92 -5.13
N ALA A 55 9.03 16.73 -5.68
CA ALA A 55 10.36 16.37 -6.14
C ALA A 55 10.84 17.27 -7.30
N THR A 56 9.97 17.55 -8.29
CA THR A 56 10.30 18.45 -9.42
C THR A 56 10.54 19.89 -8.96
N ARG A 57 9.85 20.36 -7.92
CA ARG A 57 10.05 21.70 -7.35
C ARG A 57 11.34 21.84 -6.53
N ALA A 58 11.93 20.73 -6.10
CA ALA A 58 13.14 20.70 -5.27
C ALA A 58 14.44 20.66 -6.08
N THR A 59 14.37 20.37 -7.39
CA THR A 59 15.49 20.52 -8.33
C THR A 59 15.50 21.94 -8.89
N PRO A 60 16.55 22.76 -8.65
CA PRO A 60 16.72 24.07 -9.28
C PRO A 60 16.99 23.97 -10.78
#